data_AF-A0A920W821-F1
#
_entry.id   AF-A0A920W821-F1
#
_cell.length_a   1.000
_cell.length_b   1.000
_cell.length_c   1.000
_cell.angle_alpha   90.00
_cell.angle_beta   90.00
_cell.angle_gamma   90.00
#
_symmetry.space_group_name_H-M   'P 1'
#
loop_
_entity.id
_entity.type
_entity.pdbx_description
1 polymer ?
#
loop_
_entity_poly.entity_id
_entity_poly.type
_entity_poly.pdbx_seq_one_letter_code
_entity_poly.pdbx_strand_id
1 'polypeptide(L)' 'MRGHLPNAIKAATDHEKEEQDRLRTTEDWREGVNAMNERRVPNFSRK' A
#
# COMPACT_ATOMS: atom_id res chain seq x y z
N MET A 1 25.90 9.62 -16.94
CA MET A 1 24.87 8.61 -17.24
C MET A 1 24.31 8.09 -15.92
N ARG A 2 23.04 8.40 -15.60
CA ARG A 2 22.08 7.90 -14.56
C ARG A 2 22.51 6.95 -13.39
N GLY A 3 23.77 6.86 -12.98
CA GLY A 3 24.26 5.88 -11.99
C GLY A 3 23.67 5.99 -10.58
N HIS A 4 23.05 7.13 -10.24
CA HIS A 4 22.34 7.32 -8.98
C HIS A 4 20.92 6.72 -8.96
N LEU A 5 20.34 6.43 -10.13
CA LEU A 5 18.94 5.99 -10.21
C LEU A 5 18.66 4.66 -9.49
N PRO A 6 19.51 3.61 -9.54
CA PRO A 6 19.21 2.37 -8.85
C PRO A 6 19.05 2.55 -7.34
N ASN A 7 19.93 3.35 -6.71
CA ASN A 7 19.85 3.63 -5.27
C ASN A 7 18.62 4.49 -4.93
N ALA A 8 18.29 5.47 -5.77
CA ALA A 8 17.11 6.29 -5.60
C ALA A 8 15.81 5.48 -5.74
N ILE A 9 15.75 4.57 -6.70
CA ILE A 9 14.62 3.65 -6.89
C ILE A 9 14.50 2.71 -5.69
N LYS A 10 15.61 2.12 -5.23
CA LYS A 10 15.59 1.25 -4.05
C LYS A 10 15.05 1.97 -2.82
N ALA A 11 15.56 3.17 -2.52
CA ALA A 11 15.11 3.94 -1.37
C ALA A 11 13.60 4.28 -1.45
N ALA A 12 13.09 4.62 -2.63
CA ALA A 12 11.66 4.88 -2.83
C ALA A 12 10.82 3.62 -2.64
N THR A 13 11.23 2.49 -3.23
CA THR A 13 10.50 1.22 -3.10
C THR A 13 10.55 0.66 -1.68
N ASP A 14 11.65 0.82 -0.96
CA ASP A 14 11.74 0.41 0.45
C ASP A 14 10.76 1.20 1.31
N HIS A 15 10.69 2.53 1.14
CA HIS A 15 9.73 3.38 1.85
C HIS A 15 8.28 2.99 1.54
N GLU A 16 7.94 2.79 0.27
CA GLU A 16 6.61 2.35 -0.13
C GLU A 16 6.27 0.97 0.44
N LYS A 17 7.24 0.05 0.51
CA LYS A 17 7.05 -1.27 1.09
C LYS A 17 6.69 -1.18 2.57
N GLU A 18 7.37 -0.34 3.33
CA GLU A 18 7.07 -0.11 4.75
C GLU A 18 5.67 0.46 4.97
N GLU A 19 5.28 1.46 4.18
CA GLU A 19 3.92 2.03 4.26
C GLU A 19 2.84 1.01 3.88
N GLN A 20 3.07 0.23 2.82
CA GLN A 20 2.14 -0.83 2.42
C GLN A 20 2.04 -1.93 3.47
N ASP A 21 3.14 -2.31 4.12
CA ASP A 21 3.12 -3.28 5.22
C ASP A 21 2.35 -2.76 6.42
N ARG A 22 2.50 -1.47 6.77
CA ARG A 22 1.69 -0.81 7.80
C ARG A 22 0.21 -0.86 7.44
N LEU A 23 -0.17 -0.45 6.23
CA LEU A 23 -1.56 -0.42 5.79
C LEU A 23 -2.21 -1.82 5.79
N ARG A 24 -1.48 -2.87 5.41
CA ARG A 24 -1.98 -4.26 5.41
C ARG A 24 -2.50 -4.75 6.75
N THR A 25 -2.04 -4.16 7.85
CA THR A 25 -2.50 -4.52 9.20
C THR A 25 -3.82 -3.87 9.60
N THR A 26 -4.28 -2.87 8.84
CA THR A 26 -5.49 -2.10 9.17
C THR A 26 -6.77 -2.83 8.79
N GLU A 27 -7.88 -2.44 9.42
CA GLU A 27 -9.22 -2.93 9.06
C GLU A 27 -9.64 -2.38 7.69
N ASP A 28 -9.37 -1.11 7.42
CA ASP A 28 -9.72 -0.47 6.15
C ASP A 28 -9.02 -1.13 4.94
N TRP A 29 -7.80 -1.65 5.11
CA TRP A 29 -7.14 -2.43 4.06
C TRP A 29 -7.87 -3.74 3.77
N ARG A 30 -8.23 -4.50 4.83
CA ARG A 30 -8.98 -5.76 4.69
C ARG A 30 -10.35 -5.52 4.07
N GLU A 31 -11.04 -4.47 4.50
CA GLU A 31 -12.33 -4.05 3.97
C GLU A 31 -12.25 -3.68 2.49
N GLY A 32 -11.25 -2.89 2.09
CA GLY A 32 -11.04 -2.54 0.69
C GLY A 32 -10.83 -3.77 -0.20
N VAL A 33 -10.00 -4.71 0.25
CA VAL A 33 -9.76 -5.98 -0.47
C VAL A 33 -11.05 -6.80 -0.60
N ASN A 34 -11.79 -6.99 0.50
CA ASN A 34 -13.03 -7.76 0.49
C ASN A 34 -14.10 -7.11 -0.39
N ALA A 35 -14.27 -5.79 -0.29
CA ALA A 35 -15.24 -5.05 -1.09
C ALA A 35 -14.99 -5.18 -2.60
N MET A 36 -13.72 -5.16 -3.03
CA MET A 36 -13.38 -5.36 -4.44
C MET A 36 -13.64 -6.80 -4.90
N ASN A 37 -13.30 -7.79 -4.07
CA ASN A 37 -13.60 -9.20 -4.36
C ASN A 37 -15.11 -9.45 -4.50
N GLU A 38 -15.90 -8.77 -3.65
CA GLU A 38 -17.37 -8.87 -3.63
C GLU A 38 -18.06 -7.91 -4.62
N ARG A 39 -17.30 -7.06 -5.33
CA ARG A 39 -17.80 -6.02 -6.24
C ARG A 39 -18.83 -5.07 -5.59
N ARG A 40 -18.58 -4.69 -4.34
CA ARG A 40 -19.39 -3.73 -3.59
C ARG A 40 -18.61 -2.46 -3.27
N VAL A 41 -19.33 -1.42 -2.85
CA VAL A 41 -18.73 -0.19 -2.34
C VAL A 41 -18.09 -0.50 -0.97
N PRO A 42 -16.82 -0.14 -0.74
CA PRO A 42 -16.17 -0.32 0.56
C PRO A 42 -16.69 0.69 1.59
N ASN A 43 -16.73 0.28 2.86
CA ASN A 43 -17.07 1.14 3.99
C ASN A 43 -15.83 1.42 4.86
N PHE A 44 -15.13 2.52 4.58
CA PHE A 44 -13.93 2.90 5.33
C PHE A 44 -14.27 3.63 6.62
N SER A 45 -13.59 3.24 7.70
CA SER A 45 -13.82 3.75 9.06
C SER A 45 -12.76 4.72 9.55
N ARG A 46 -11.58 4.78 8.90
CA ARG A 46 -10.41 5.59 9.26
C ARG A 46 -9.92 5.38 10.70
N LYS A 47 -10.06 4.16 11.21
CA LYS A 47 -9.58 3.76 12.54
C LYS A 47 -8.19 3.15 12.49
#